data_AF-A0A536F2D5-F1
#
_entry.id   AF-A0A536F2D5-F1
#
_cell.length_a   1.000
_cell.length_b   1.000
_cell.length_c   1.000
_cell.angle_alpha   90.00
_cell.angle_beta   90.00
_cell.angle_gamma   90.00
#
_symmetry.space_group_name_H-M   'P 1'
#
loop_
_entity.id
_entity.type
_entity.pdbx_description
1 polymer ?
#
loop_
_entity_poly.entity_id
_entity_poly.type
_entity_poly.pdbx_seq_one_letter_code
_entity_poly.pdbx_strand_id
1 'polypeptide(L)'
;MTAEHIALLDWRRRVADLYVDVRRTLKTDPARAHRAWRVARDDLFRSHPQSPLPVEERASFKGLPFFEYDPRFAFRAKIRDLPVERYEVPSST
;
A
#
# COMPACT_ATOMS: atom_id res chain seq x y z
N MET A 1 0.33 -15.70 21.73
CA MET A 1 -0.06 -14.90 20.54
C MET A 1 -0.96 -15.76 19.67
N THR A 2 -2.10 -15.26 19.20
CA THR A 2 -3.04 -16.02 18.36
C THR A 2 -2.58 -16.07 16.90
N ALA A 3 -3.10 -17.02 16.12
CA ALA A 3 -2.81 -17.12 14.68
C ALA A 3 -3.19 -15.83 13.92
N GLU A 4 -4.28 -15.17 14.32
CA GLU A 4 -4.70 -13.88 13.79
C GLU A 4 -3.67 -12.76 14.03
N HIS A 5 -3.17 -12.64 15.26
CA HIS A 5 -2.13 -11.65 15.58
C HIS A 5 -0.85 -11.88 14.78
N ILE A 6 -0.46 -13.15 14.57
CA ILE A 6 0.71 -13.49 13.74
C ILE A 6 0.46 -13.10 12.29
N ALA A 7 -0.73 -13.39 11.74
CA ALA A 7 -1.08 -12.97 10.39
C ALA A 7 -1.08 -11.44 10.25
N LEU A 8 -1.54 -10.69 11.26
CA LEU A 8 -1.50 -9.23 11.24
C LEU A 8 -0.06 -8.69 11.23
N LEU A 9 0.85 -9.31 11.98
CA LEU A 9 2.26 -8.96 11.95
C LEU A 9 2.90 -9.30 10.59
N ASP A 10 2.57 -10.44 9.99
CA ASP A 10 3.05 -10.80 8.65
C ASP A 10 2.60 -9.78 7.60
N TRP A 11 1.32 -9.37 7.62
CA TRP A 11 0.81 -8.31 6.76
C TRP A 11 1.62 -7.01 6.91
N ARG A 12 1.82 -6.54 8.15
CA ARG A 12 2.58 -5.31 8.43
C ARG A 12 4.02 -5.42 7.92
N ARG A 13 4.66 -6.57 8.10
CA ARG A 13 6.01 -6.83 7.60
C ARG A 13 6.06 -6.77 6.08
N ARG A 14 5.19 -7.51 5.37
CA ARG A 14 5.14 -7.52 3.90
C ARG A 14 4.91 -6.13 3.30
N VAL A 15 4.04 -5.33 3.93
CA VAL A 15 3.82 -3.94 3.51
C VAL A 15 5.08 -3.09 3.74
N ALA A 16 5.77 -3.24 4.87
CA ALA A 16 7.01 -2.53 5.12
C ALA A 16 8.10 -2.90 4.09
N ASP A 17 8.29 -4.20 3.84
CA ASP A 17 9.24 -4.73 2.85
C ASP A 17 8.92 -4.22 1.43
N LEU A 18 7.63 -4.20 1.06
CA LEU A 18 7.17 -3.63 -0.21
C LEU A 18 7.63 -2.19 -0.38
N TYR A 19 7.47 -1.34 0.63
CA TYR A 19 7.91 0.06 0.54
C TYR A 19 9.43 0.22 0.55
N VAL A 20 10.18 -0.70 1.16
CA VAL A 20 11.65 -0.74 1.01
C VAL A 20 12.02 -0.97 -0.45
N ASP A 21 11.41 -1.95 -1.12
CA ASP A 21 11.66 -2.25 -2.52
C ASP A 21 11.24 -1.14 -3.48
N VAL A 22 10.11 -0.49 -3.20
CA VAL A 22 9.68 0.70 -3.94
C VAL A 22 10.72 1.80 -3.82
N ARG A 23 11.18 2.15 -2.61
CA ARG A 23 12.19 3.21 -2.42
C ARG A 23 13.52 2.89 -3.10
N ARG A 24 13.90 1.61 -3.15
CA ARG A 24 15.10 1.15 -3.85
C ARG A 24 14.97 1.33 -5.36
N THR A 25 13.87 0.86 -5.94
CA THR A 25 13.64 0.84 -7.39
C THR A 25 13.28 2.22 -7.95
N LEU A 26 12.56 3.04 -7.18
CA LEU A 26 12.11 4.38 -7.58
C LEU A 26 13.27 5.30 -8.01
N LYS A 27 14.48 5.08 -7.48
CA LYS A 27 15.67 5.86 -7.83
C LYS A 27 16.13 5.68 -9.27
N THR A 28 15.83 4.53 -9.88
CA THR A 28 16.30 4.17 -11.22
C THR A 28 15.16 3.96 -12.21
N ASP A 29 14.03 3.41 -11.77
CA ASP A 29 12.86 3.15 -12.61
C ASP A 29 11.55 3.34 -11.83
N PRO A 30 11.01 4.57 -11.79
CA PRO A 30 9.75 4.87 -11.13
C PRO A 30 8.55 4.10 -11.65
N ALA A 31 8.47 3.88 -12.97
CA ALA A 31 7.35 3.19 -13.59
C ALA A 31 7.34 1.71 -13.18
N ARG A 32 8.51 1.06 -13.14
CA ARG A 32 8.65 -0.30 -12.63
C ARG A 32 8.36 -0.39 -11.13
N ALA A 33 8.84 0.57 -10.33
CA ALA A 33 8.53 0.62 -8.91
C ALA A 33 7.00 0.67 -8.67
N HIS A 34 6.29 1.50 -9.44
CA HIS A 34 4.84 1.61 -9.37
C HIS A 34 4.12 0.32 -9.80
N ARG A 35 4.52 -0.30 -10.93
CA ARG A 35 3.93 -1.58 -11.38
C ARG A 35 4.15 -2.71 -10.35
N ALA A 36 5.37 -2.82 -9.81
CA ALA A 36 5.68 -3.82 -8.80
C ALA A 36 4.87 -3.61 -7.51
N TRP A 37 4.70 -2.35 -7.10
CA TRP A 37 3.84 -2.00 -5.98
C TRP A 37 2.37 -2.41 -6.18
N ARG A 38 1.82 -2.16 -7.37
CA ARG A 38 0.45 -2.60 -7.72
C ARG A 38 0.30 -4.11 -7.64
N VAL A 39 1.20 -4.87 -8.27
CA VAL A 39 1.16 -6.34 -8.26
C VAL A 39 1.22 -6.90 -6.82
N ALA A 40 2.15 -6.40 -6.00
CA ALA A 40 2.26 -6.88 -4.62
C ALA A 40 1.02 -6.52 -3.77
N ARG A 41 0.41 -5.36 -3.99
CA ARG A 41 -0.85 -4.97 -3.33
C ARG A 41 -2.00 -5.87 -3.76
N ASP A 42 -2.11 -6.18 -5.06
CA ASP A 42 -3.13 -7.10 -5.56
C ASP A 42 -2.97 -8.50 -4.97
N ASP A 43 -1.74 -9.02 -4.86
CA ASP A 43 -1.49 -10.32 -4.25
C ASP A 43 -1.85 -10.34 -2.76
N LEU A 44 -1.52 -9.28 -2.02
CA LEU A 44 -1.92 -9.12 -0.62
C LEU A 44 -3.45 -9.14 -0.47
N PHE A 45 -4.18 -8.39 -1.30
CA PHE A 45 -5.64 -8.34 -1.25
C PHE A 45 -6.29 -9.66 -1.67
N ARG A 46 -5.72 -10.34 -2.67
CA ARG A 46 -6.25 -11.61 -3.17
C ARG A 46 -6.09 -12.74 -2.15
N SER A 47 -4.92 -12.85 -1.52
CA SER A 47 -4.50 -14.11 -0.90
C SER A 47 -4.24 -14.03 0.59
N HIS A 48 -3.92 -12.86 1.14
CA HIS A 48 -3.49 -12.78 2.52
C HIS A 48 -4.67 -12.95 3.49
N PRO A 49 -4.54 -13.71 4.60
CA PRO A 49 -5.62 -13.89 5.59
C PRO A 49 -6.20 -12.57 6.12
N GLN A 50 -5.32 -11.60 6.36
CA GLN A 50 -5.66 -10.23 6.81
C GLN A 50 -6.03 -9.26 5.67
N SER A 51 -6.33 -9.77 4.47
CA SER A 51 -6.90 -8.93 3.42
C SER A 51 -8.19 -8.29 3.90
N PRO A 52 -8.43 -6.99 3.60
CA PRO A 52 -9.66 -6.30 3.95
C PRO A 52 -10.86 -6.73 3.09
N LEU A 53 -10.64 -7.52 2.02
CA LEU A 53 -11.72 -8.08 1.24
C LEU A 53 -12.45 -9.18 2.03
N PRO A 54 -13.80 -9.17 2.01
CA PRO A 54 -14.59 -10.32 2.46
C PRO A 54 -14.11 -11.60 1.78
N VAL A 55 -14.11 -12.72 2.49
CA VAL A 55 -13.51 -13.98 2.02
C VAL A 55 -14.16 -14.44 0.72
N GLU A 56 -15.47 -14.26 0.61
CA GLU A 56 -16.31 -14.56 -0.54
C GLU A 56 -15.96 -13.75 -1.80
N GLU A 57 -15.44 -12.52 -1.64
CA GLU A 57 -15.07 -11.65 -2.76
C GLU A 57 -13.64 -11.92 -3.28
N ARG A 58 -12.80 -12.59 -2.48
CA ARG A 58 -11.39 -12.82 -2.86
C ARG A 58 -11.23 -13.70 -4.10
N ALA A 59 -12.14 -14.64 -4.33
CA ALA A 59 -12.09 -15.55 -5.49
C ALA A 59 -12.37 -14.83 -6.82
N SER A 60 -13.23 -13.79 -6.80
CA SER A 60 -13.57 -13.00 -7.99
C SER A 60 -12.66 -11.79 -8.18
N PHE A 61 -11.87 -11.42 -7.17
CA PHE A 61 -10.99 -10.26 -7.17
C PHE A 61 -9.97 -10.26 -8.33
N LYS A 62 -10.07 -9.24 -9.20
CA LYS A 62 -9.23 -9.09 -10.40
C LYS A 62 -8.03 -8.16 -10.22
N GLY A 63 -8.02 -7.36 -9.17
CA GLY A 63 -6.99 -6.35 -8.92
C GLY A 63 -7.61 -5.02 -8.52
N LEU A 64 -6.83 -4.17 -7.86
CA LEU A 64 -7.23 -2.82 -7.48
C LEU A 64 -7.17 -1.88 -8.71
N PRO A 65 -8.15 -0.98 -8.86
CA PRO A 65 -8.16 -0.03 -9.98
C PRO A 65 -7.15 1.09 -9.73
N PHE A 66 -5.96 0.95 -10.29
CA PHE A 66 -4.93 1.99 -10.29
C PHE A 66 -4.68 2.51 -11.71
N PHE A 67 -4.45 3.81 -11.83
CA PHE A 67 -3.96 4.42 -13.06
C PHE A 67 -2.55 3.90 -13.41
N GLU A 68 -2.15 4.06 -14.67
CA GLU A 68 -0.75 3.85 -15.05
C GLU A 68 0.16 4.93 -14.44
N TYR A 69 1.44 4.61 -14.31
CA TYR A 69 2.40 5.59 -13.81
C TYR A 69 2.51 6.75 -14.79
N ASP A 70 2.25 7.96 -14.32
CA ASP A 70 2.43 9.19 -15.07
C ASP A 70 3.35 10.14 -14.29
N PRO A 71 4.56 10.44 -14.83
CA PRO A 71 5.54 11.28 -14.14
C PRO A 71 5.05 12.70 -13.86
N ARG A 72 3.99 13.18 -14.56
CA ARG A 72 3.41 14.50 -14.29
C ARG A 72 2.82 14.62 -12.89
N PHE A 73 2.44 13.49 -12.28
CA PHE A 73 1.92 13.45 -10.91
C PHE A 73 2.99 13.08 -9.87
N ALA A 74 4.26 12.93 -10.27
CA ALA A 74 5.37 12.54 -9.40
C ALA A 74 6.30 13.74 -9.08
N PHE A 75 5.79 14.70 -8.31
CA PHE A 75 6.53 15.91 -7.95
C PHE A 75 7.19 15.83 -6.57
N ARG A 76 8.22 16.67 -6.37
CA ARG A 76 8.90 16.87 -5.08
C ARG A 76 8.51 18.24 -4.52
N ALA A 77 8.22 18.30 -3.23
CA ALA A 77 7.93 19.54 -2.52
C ALA A 77 8.85 19.69 -1.30
N LYS A 78 9.15 20.93 -0.94
CA LYS A 78 9.85 21.23 0.32
C LYS A 78 8.85 21.08 1.47
N ILE A 79 9.24 20.36 2.52
CA ILE A 79 8.47 20.29 3.75
C ILE A 79 8.86 21.49 4.61
N ARG A 80 7.86 22.16 5.19
CA ARG A 80 8.03 23.30 6.10
C ARG A 80 7.43 22.94 7.44
N ASP A 81 8.20 23.13 8.49
CA ASP A 81 7.71 22.92 9.85
C ASP A 81 6.69 24.00 10.22
N LEU A 82 5.62 23.57 10.87
CA LEU A 82 4.53 24.39 11.38
C LEU A 82 4.26 24.03 12.84
N PRO A 83 3.68 24.96 13.64
CA PRO A 83 3.15 24.61 14.94
C PRO A 83 2.17 23.43 14.85
N VAL A 84 2.14 22.59 15.89
CA VAL A 84 1.21 21.46 15.95
C VAL A 84 -0.21 21.98 16.15
N GLU A 85 -1.10 21.58 15.25
CA GLU A 85 -2.53 21.94 15.29
C GLU A 85 -3.39 20.67 15.32
N ARG A 86 -4.50 20.72 16.06
CA ARG A 86 -5.47 19.62 16.10
C ARG A 86 -6.53 19.84 15.02
N TYR A 87 -6.70 18.82 14.18
CA TYR A 87 -7.78 18.75 13.21
C TYR A 87 -8.66 17.55 13.51
N GLU A 88 -9.98 17.74 13.44
CA GLU A 88 -10.92 16.63 13.44
C GLU A 88 -11.21 16.25 11.99
N VAL A 89 -10.81 15.05 11.61
CA VAL A 89 -11.02 14.50 10.28
C VAL A 89 -12.10 13.45 10.39
N PRO A 90 -13.24 13.60 9.70
CA PRO A 90 -14.26 12.58 9.66
C PRO A 90 -13.66 11.25 9.22
N SER A 91 -13.96 10.18 9.96
CA SER A 91 -13.59 8.82 9.61
C SER A 91 -14.84 7.98 9.40
N SER A 92 -14.72 6.92 8.60
CA SER A 92 -15.80 5.97 8.41
C SER A 92 -16.21 5.34 9.75
N THR A 93 -17.51 5.31 10.04
CA THR A 93 -18.12 4.62 11.20
C THR A 93 -18.32 3.14 10.91
#